data_AF-A0A0P9J8C1-F1
#
_entry.id   AF-A0A0P9J8C1-F1
#
_cell.length_a   1.000
_cell.length_b   1.000
_cell.length_c   1.000
_cell.angle_alpha   90.00
_cell.angle_beta   90.00
_cell.angle_gamma   90.00
#
_symmetry.space_group_name_H-M   'P 1'
#
loop_
_entity.id
_entity.type
_entity.pdbx_description
1 polymer ?
#
loop_
_entity_poly.entity_id
_entity_poly.type
_entity_poly.pdbx_seq_one_letter_code
_entity_poly.pdbx_strand_id
1 'polypeptide(L)'
;MQRRPLHMVLVKGPTLKPLFAHCLGGGPKPRITVTTHPAADGQCVWYLGGDLAEADGVAREPDAQIAVARKELEALLPWVDLSQAQWATLRVDRAEPAQSGLVRPDNAFLDSQHRLMVGWPTKLALAPDFADRVLSHLSKDGIHPTPQAPLVDVPRPPLAIPVWDELLP
;
A
#
# COMPACT_ATOMS: atom_id res chain seq x y z
N MET A 1 9.19 -7.87 -13.94
CA MET A 1 8.12 -7.32 -13.08
C MET A 1 7.11 -6.55 -13.91
N GLN A 2 5.89 -6.39 -13.40
CA GLN A 2 4.89 -5.45 -13.90
C GLN A 2 4.64 -4.35 -12.87
N ARG A 3 4.19 -3.17 -13.33
CA ARG A 3 3.73 -2.06 -12.50
C ARG A 3 2.23 -1.97 -12.61
N ARG A 4 1.54 -1.91 -11.48
CA ARG A 4 0.09 -1.71 -11.42
C ARG A 4 -0.22 -0.43 -10.65
N PRO A 5 -0.43 0.70 -11.35
CA PRO A 5 -0.59 1.99 -10.72
C PRO A 5 -1.84 2.05 -9.85
N LEU A 6 -1.79 2.95 -8.88
CA LEU A 6 -2.89 3.37 -8.02
C LEU A 6 -2.87 4.90 -7.91
N HIS A 7 -4.04 5.49 -7.73
CA HIS A 7 -4.20 6.91 -7.42
C HIS A 7 -5.04 7.06 -6.15
N MET A 8 -4.33 7.02 -5.02
CA MET A 8 -4.89 7.02 -3.67
C MET A 8 -5.33 8.42 -3.27
N VAL A 9 -6.25 8.52 -2.31
CA VAL A 9 -6.69 9.81 -1.74
C VAL A 9 -6.42 9.83 -0.25
N LEU A 10 -5.92 10.96 0.25
CA LEU A 10 -5.67 11.23 1.66
C LEU A 10 -6.63 12.31 2.12
N VAL A 11 -7.27 12.11 3.27
CA VAL A 11 -8.16 13.07 3.90
C VAL A 11 -7.69 13.27 5.34
N LYS A 12 -7.25 14.48 5.68
CA LYS A 12 -6.81 14.81 7.05
C LYS A 12 -7.80 15.79 7.66
N GLY A 13 -8.19 15.60 8.91
CA GLY A 13 -9.06 16.56 9.58
C GLY A 13 -9.36 16.24 11.04
N PRO A 14 -9.78 17.24 11.82
CA PRO A 14 -9.97 17.12 13.27
C PRO A 14 -11.23 16.30 13.64
N THR A 15 -12.20 16.21 12.73
CA THR A 15 -13.47 15.50 12.91
C THR A 15 -13.36 14.01 12.58
N LEU A 16 -12.29 13.59 11.90
CA LEU A 16 -12.11 12.20 11.46
C LEU A 16 -11.93 11.28 12.66
N LYS A 17 -12.65 10.16 12.64
CA LYS A 17 -12.60 9.10 13.67
C LYS A 17 -11.98 7.84 13.09
N PRO A 18 -11.47 6.93 13.94
CA PRO A 18 -10.94 5.64 13.48
C PRO A 18 -11.96 4.86 12.65
N LEU A 19 -11.55 4.50 11.44
CA LEU A 19 -12.29 3.66 10.50
C LEU A 19 -11.31 2.77 9.73
N PHE A 20 -11.55 1.46 9.79
CA PHE A 20 -10.83 0.42 9.05
C PHE A 20 -11.88 -0.48 8.39
N ALA A 21 -12.19 -0.22 7.13
CA ALA A 21 -13.34 -0.86 6.48
C ALA A 21 -13.16 -1.02 4.97
N HIS A 22 -13.80 -2.05 4.44
CA HIS A 22 -14.07 -2.20 3.03
C HIS A 22 -15.55 -1.92 2.79
N CYS A 23 -15.87 -0.85 2.05
CA CYS A 23 -17.24 -0.58 1.64
C CYS A 23 -17.54 -1.38 0.37
N LEU A 24 -18.48 -2.31 0.45
CA LEU A 24 -18.84 -3.18 -0.67
C LEU A 24 -19.93 -2.52 -1.54
N GLY A 25 -19.88 -2.80 -2.84
CA GLY A 25 -20.91 -2.44 -3.81
C GLY A 25 -21.45 -3.68 -4.52
N GLY A 26 -21.96 -3.52 -5.74
CA GLY A 26 -22.45 -4.65 -6.54
C GLY A 26 -21.36 -5.54 -7.15
N GLY A 27 -20.09 -5.16 -7.03
CA GLY A 27 -18.95 -5.88 -7.62
C GLY A 27 -18.05 -6.59 -6.61
N PRO A 28 -17.11 -7.43 -7.07
CA PRO A 28 -16.22 -8.22 -6.20
C PRO A 28 -15.12 -7.38 -5.52
N LYS A 29 -14.96 -6.12 -5.89
CA LYS A 29 -13.98 -5.20 -5.30
C LYS A 29 -14.68 -4.25 -4.31
N PRO A 30 -14.00 -3.87 -3.21
CA PRO A 30 -14.48 -2.76 -2.38
C PRO A 30 -14.59 -1.49 -3.21
N ARG A 31 -15.74 -0.83 -3.15
CA ARG A 31 -15.98 0.50 -3.74
C ARG A 31 -14.94 1.50 -3.22
N ILE A 32 -14.78 1.54 -1.89
CA ILE A 32 -13.66 2.19 -1.20
C ILE A 32 -13.10 1.27 -0.11
N THR A 33 -11.80 1.41 0.16
CA THR A 33 -11.16 0.88 1.38
C THR A 33 -10.66 2.05 2.19
N VAL A 34 -11.05 2.13 3.46
CA VAL A 34 -10.62 3.19 4.37
C VAL A 34 -9.73 2.59 5.44
N THR A 35 -8.60 3.25 5.69
CA THR A 35 -7.76 3.00 6.87
C THR A 35 -7.45 4.34 7.53
N THR A 36 -7.42 4.36 8.86
CA THR A 36 -7.12 5.59 9.61
C THR A 36 -5.70 5.54 10.17
N HIS A 37 -4.98 6.64 10.03
CA HIS A 37 -3.60 6.79 10.49
C HIS A 37 -3.47 8.08 11.29
N PRO A 38 -2.81 8.08 12.46
CA PRO A 38 -2.46 9.31 13.15
C PRO A 38 -1.38 10.07 12.37
N ALA A 39 -1.57 11.38 12.19
CA ALA A 39 -0.56 12.29 11.67
C ALA A 39 0.33 12.84 12.80
N ALA A 40 1.49 13.38 12.43
CA ALA A 40 2.46 13.94 13.37
C ALA A 40 1.89 15.12 14.21
N ASP A 41 0.90 15.84 13.69
CA ASP A 41 0.22 16.96 14.37
C ASP A 41 -0.92 16.53 15.31
N GLY A 42 -1.16 15.22 15.46
CA GLY A 42 -2.22 14.65 16.30
C GLY A 42 -3.59 14.54 15.63
N GLN A 43 -3.75 15.01 14.39
CA GLN A 43 -4.98 14.77 13.62
C GLN A 43 -5.02 13.35 13.06
N CYS A 44 -6.20 12.94 12.58
CA CYS A 44 -6.37 11.67 11.89
C CYS A 44 -6.36 11.87 10.36
N VAL A 45 -5.80 10.89 9.67
CA VAL A 45 -5.78 10.79 8.21
C VAL A 45 -6.56 9.54 7.79
N TRP A 46 -7.56 9.70 6.94
CA TRP A 46 -8.14 8.60 6.19
C TRP A 46 -7.38 8.41 4.89
N TYR A 47 -6.82 7.21 4.71
CA TYR A 47 -6.17 6.79 3.48
C TYR A 47 -7.10 5.88 2.68
N LEU A 48 -7.50 6.38 1.50
CA LEU A 48 -8.58 5.83 0.69
C LEU A 48 -8.00 5.08 -0.52
N GLY A 49 -8.33 3.79 -0.57
CA GLY A 49 -8.07 2.89 -1.70
C GLY A 49 -9.34 2.19 -2.16
N GLY A 50 -9.19 0.94 -2.61
CA GLY A 50 -10.29 0.19 -3.23
C GLY A 50 -10.41 0.52 -4.72
N ASP A 51 -11.56 0.24 -5.32
CA ASP A 51 -11.80 0.47 -6.74
C ASP A 51 -11.70 1.97 -7.11
N LEU A 52 -12.01 2.87 -6.15
CA LEU A 52 -11.75 4.31 -6.24
C LEU A 52 -10.34 4.65 -6.75
N ALA A 53 -9.32 3.91 -6.32
CA ALA A 53 -7.91 4.20 -6.61
C ALA A 53 -7.33 3.37 -7.76
N GLU A 54 -8.11 2.48 -8.38
CA GLU A 54 -7.66 1.62 -9.48
C GLU A 54 -7.75 2.39 -10.82
N ALA A 55 -7.98 1.70 -11.95
CA ALA A 55 -7.83 2.23 -13.31
C ALA A 55 -8.51 3.59 -13.55
N ASP A 56 -9.77 3.74 -13.16
CA ASP A 56 -10.49 5.01 -13.33
C ASP A 56 -9.92 6.14 -12.46
N GLY A 57 -9.46 5.81 -11.25
CA GLY A 57 -8.77 6.76 -10.38
C GLY A 57 -7.43 7.20 -10.96
N VAL A 58 -6.66 6.24 -11.51
CA VAL A 58 -5.38 6.50 -12.19
C VAL A 58 -5.55 7.42 -13.40
N ALA A 59 -6.64 7.27 -14.15
CA ALA A 59 -6.95 8.11 -15.31
C ALA A 59 -7.39 9.54 -14.95
N ARG A 60 -7.75 9.82 -13.69
CA ARG A 60 -8.17 11.15 -13.25
C ARG A 60 -6.97 12.01 -12.83
N GLU A 61 -7.10 13.30 -13.09
CA GLU A 61 -6.25 14.31 -12.46
C GLU A 61 -6.59 14.48 -10.97
N PRO A 62 -5.64 14.99 -10.14
CA PRO A 62 -5.79 15.07 -8.69
C PRO A 62 -7.12 15.68 -8.21
N ASP A 63 -7.50 16.85 -8.74
CA ASP A 63 -8.73 17.54 -8.31
C ASP A 63 -9.99 16.73 -8.62
N ALA A 64 -10.03 16.07 -9.79
CA ALA A 64 -11.15 15.22 -10.17
C ALA A 64 -11.21 13.96 -9.28
N GLN A 65 -10.07 13.39 -8.91
CA GLN A 65 -10.00 12.24 -8.01
C GLN A 65 -10.46 12.62 -6.58
N ILE A 66 -10.07 13.79 -6.09
CA ILE A 66 -10.55 14.34 -4.80
C ILE A 66 -12.05 14.59 -4.84
N ALA A 67 -12.58 15.18 -5.93
CA ALA A 67 -14.01 15.43 -6.08
C ALA A 67 -14.84 14.14 -6.04
N VAL A 68 -14.37 13.08 -6.70
CA VAL A 68 -15.01 11.75 -6.64
C VAL A 68 -14.94 11.17 -5.23
N ALA A 69 -13.78 11.23 -4.57
CA ALA A 69 -13.62 10.73 -3.21
C ALA A 69 -14.52 11.47 -2.20
N ARG A 70 -14.69 12.78 -2.34
CA ARG A 70 -15.61 13.58 -1.52
C ARG A 70 -17.05 13.12 -1.70
N LYS A 71 -17.51 13.01 -2.95
CA LYS A 71 -18.87 12.54 -3.26
C LYS A 71 -19.12 11.12 -2.73
N GLU A 72 -18.13 10.25 -2.82
CA GLU A 72 -18.18 8.89 -2.27
C GLU A 72 -18.35 8.91 -0.75
N LEU A 73 -17.56 9.71 -0.04
CA LEU A 73 -17.65 9.84 1.42
C LEU A 73 -18.97 10.50 1.86
N GLU A 74 -19.45 11.52 1.17
CA GLU A 74 -20.76 12.14 1.44
C GLU A 74 -21.91 11.14 1.26
N ALA A 75 -21.83 10.26 0.26
CA ALA A 75 -22.85 9.24 0.04
C ALA A 75 -22.79 8.10 1.08
N LEU A 76 -21.59 7.69 1.49
CA LEU A 76 -21.39 6.53 2.37
C LEU A 76 -21.43 6.89 3.85
N LEU A 77 -20.96 8.08 4.21
CA LEU A 77 -20.77 8.58 5.57
C LEU A 77 -21.32 10.01 5.71
N PRO A 78 -22.60 10.28 5.39
CA PRO A 78 -23.16 11.63 5.37
C PRO A 78 -23.15 12.34 6.74
N TRP A 79 -22.97 11.60 7.83
CA TRP A 79 -22.87 12.14 9.19
C TRP A 79 -21.48 12.66 9.55
N VAL A 80 -20.48 12.51 8.68
CA VAL A 80 -19.11 12.97 8.92
C VAL A 80 -18.93 14.36 8.32
N ASP A 81 -18.63 15.34 9.17
CA ASP A 81 -18.32 16.70 8.72
C ASP A 81 -16.90 16.75 8.13
N LEU A 82 -16.81 17.03 6.83
CA LEU A 82 -15.57 17.17 6.06
C LEU A 82 -15.26 18.62 5.68
N SER A 83 -15.97 19.60 6.24
CA SER A 83 -15.83 21.02 5.89
C SER A 83 -14.44 21.59 6.18
N GLN A 84 -13.78 21.08 7.22
CA GLN A 84 -12.41 21.44 7.61
C GLN A 84 -11.35 20.43 7.14
N ALA A 85 -11.73 19.46 6.30
CA ALA A 85 -10.81 18.42 5.86
C ALA A 85 -9.84 18.95 4.79
N GLN A 86 -8.58 18.61 4.93
CA GLN A 86 -7.54 18.78 3.92
C GLN A 86 -7.45 17.51 3.06
N TRP A 87 -7.15 17.69 1.77
CA TRP A 87 -7.18 16.63 0.78
C TRP A 87 -5.88 16.61 -0.03
N ALA A 88 -5.35 15.42 -0.27
CA ALA A 88 -4.24 15.18 -1.18
C ALA A 88 -4.45 13.87 -1.94
N THR A 89 -3.68 13.67 -3.01
CA THR A 89 -3.63 12.37 -3.71
C THR A 89 -2.21 11.84 -3.76
N LEU A 90 -2.08 10.51 -3.87
CA LEU A 90 -0.80 9.83 -4.06
C LEU A 90 -0.90 8.89 -5.26
N ARG A 91 -0.04 9.10 -6.26
CA ARG A 91 0.19 8.12 -7.33
C ARG A 91 1.32 7.18 -6.92
N VAL A 92 1.05 5.88 -6.91
CA VAL A 92 2.03 4.85 -6.51
C VAL A 92 1.83 3.57 -7.32
N ASP A 93 2.93 2.91 -7.66
CA ASP A 93 2.89 1.63 -8.36
C ASP A 93 3.04 0.46 -7.41
N ARG A 94 2.16 -0.52 -7.56
CA ARG A 94 2.42 -1.88 -7.06
C ARG A 94 3.43 -2.55 -7.99
N ALA A 95 4.52 -3.03 -7.43
CA ALA A 95 5.48 -3.88 -8.13
C ALA A 95 5.13 -5.35 -7.89
N GLU A 96 4.81 -6.05 -8.98
CA GLU A 96 4.38 -7.46 -8.94
C GLU A 96 5.17 -8.28 -9.99
N PRO A 97 5.29 -9.62 -9.82
CA PRO A 97 5.77 -10.47 -10.91
C PRO A 97 4.89 -10.29 -12.15
N ALA A 98 5.49 -10.32 -13.33
CA ALA A 98 4.71 -10.28 -14.57
C ALA A 98 3.98 -11.62 -14.73
N GLN A 99 2.68 -11.59 -14.95
CA GLN A 99 1.87 -12.79 -15.12
C GLN A 99 1.39 -12.91 -16.56
N SER A 100 1.43 -14.12 -17.12
CA SER A 100 0.81 -14.43 -18.43
C SER A 100 -0.70 -14.70 -18.33
N GLY A 101 -1.24 -14.88 -17.10
CA GLY A 101 -2.65 -15.13 -16.83
C GLY A 101 -3.30 -14.02 -16.00
N LEU A 102 -4.62 -13.80 -16.18
CA LEU A 102 -5.42 -12.74 -15.55
C LEU A 102 -5.68 -12.93 -14.03
N VAL A 103 -4.99 -13.85 -13.35
CA VAL A 103 -5.28 -14.21 -11.95
C VAL A 103 -4.35 -13.48 -11.00
N ARG A 104 -4.92 -12.71 -10.06
CA ARG A 104 -4.16 -12.06 -8.98
C ARG A 104 -3.34 -13.12 -8.23
N PRO A 105 -2.02 -12.92 -8.05
CA PRO A 105 -1.22 -13.85 -7.26
C PRO A 105 -1.64 -13.76 -5.80
N ASP A 106 -1.97 -14.90 -5.20
CA ASP A 106 -2.26 -15.02 -3.77
C ASP A 106 -1.09 -15.56 -2.96
N ASN A 107 0.11 -15.59 -3.56
CA ASN A 107 1.35 -16.03 -2.94
C ASN A 107 2.48 -15.03 -3.22
N ALA A 108 3.50 -15.03 -2.36
CA ALA A 108 4.75 -14.37 -2.69
C ALA A 108 5.42 -15.04 -3.89
N PHE A 109 6.19 -14.25 -4.64
CA PHE A 109 6.98 -14.71 -5.76
C PHE A 109 8.47 -14.69 -5.39
N LEU A 110 9.17 -15.78 -5.72
CA LEU A 110 10.62 -15.89 -5.61
C LEU A 110 11.11 -16.65 -6.86
N ASP A 111 12.10 -16.09 -7.51
CA ASP A 111 12.87 -16.73 -8.58
C ASP A 111 14.36 -16.72 -8.21
N SER A 112 15.10 -17.66 -8.77
CA SER A 112 16.50 -17.89 -8.43
C SER A 112 17.31 -18.20 -9.68
N GLN A 113 18.44 -17.52 -9.84
CA GLN A 113 19.42 -17.82 -10.88
C GLN A 113 20.82 -17.89 -10.26
N HIS A 114 21.38 -19.10 -10.18
CA HIS A 114 22.62 -19.36 -9.43
C HIS A 114 22.51 -18.85 -7.99
N ARG A 115 23.36 -17.90 -7.58
CA ARG A 115 23.38 -17.32 -6.22
C ARG A 115 22.52 -16.07 -6.08
N LEU A 116 21.75 -15.71 -7.10
CA LEU A 116 20.83 -14.57 -7.06
C LEU A 116 19.42 -15.08 -6.78
N MET A 117 18.80 -14.54 -5.74
CA MET A 117 17.37 -14.68 -5.46
C MET A 117 16.68 -13.33 -5.65
N VAL A 118 15.57 -13.31 -6.38
CA VAL A 118 14.79 -12.10 -6.69
C VAL A 118 13.31 -12.38 -6.51
N GLY A 119 12.57 -11.44 -5.93
CA GLY A 119 11.14 -11.64 -5.78
C GLY A 119 10.36 -10.47 -5.19
N TRP A 120 9.05 -10.69 -5.07
CA TRP A 120 8.10 -9.72 -4.54
C TRP A 120 7.07 -10.45 -3.66
N PRO A 121 6.69 -9.91 -2.50
CA PRO A 121 5.67 -10.52 -1.66
C PRO A 121 4.25 -10.39 -2.25
N THR A 122 4.03 -9.49 -3.22
CA THR A 122 2.73 -9.14 -3.86
C THR A 122 1.71 -8.44 -2.96
N LYS A 123 1.68 -8.76 -1.67
CA LYS A 123 0.94 -8.07 -0.60
C LYS A 123 1.84 -7.98 0.63
N LEU A 124 1.72 -6.90 1.42
CA LEU A 124 2.48 -6.79 2.68
C LEU A 124 2.19 -7.98 3.62
N ALA A 125 0.94 -8.45 3.65
CA ALA A 125 0.53 -9.62 4.43
C ALA A 125 1.25 -10.92 4.06
N LEU A 126 1.84 -11.00 2.86
CA LEU A 126 2.58 -12.17 2.37
C LEU A 126 4.10 -12.02 2.51
N ALA A 127 4.59 -11.00 3.23
CA ALA A 127 6.01 -10.90 3.58
C ALA A 127 6.53 -12.14 4.35
N PRO A 128 5.76 -12.77 5.26
CA PRO A 128 6.19 -14.03 5.88
C PRO A 128 6.33 -15.19 4.87
N ASP A 129 5.36 -15.38 3.97
CA ASP A 129 5.44 -16.41 2.91
C ASP A 129 6.66 -16.16 2.00
N PHE A 130 6.99 -14.90 1.72
CA PHE A 130 8.21 -14.56 0.98
C PHE A 130 9.48 -15.00 1.73
N ALA A 131 9.56 -14.72 3.04
CA ALA A 131 10.70 -15.14 3.86
C ALA A 131 10.81 -16.67 3.93
N ASP A 132 9.71 -17.38 4.12
CA ASP A 132 9.67 -18.85 4.18
C ASP A 132 10.18 -19.48 2.87
N ARG A 133 9.81 -18.91 1.72
CA ARG A 133 10.31 -19.35 0.41
C ARG A 133 11.83 -19.18 0.29
N VAL A 134 12.35 -18.03 0.73
CA VAL A 134 13.80 -17.77 0.73
C VAL A 134 14.52 -18.76 1.64
N LEU A 135 14.04 -18.96 2.86
CA LEU A 135 14.63 -19.91 3.81
C LEU A 135 14.57 -21.36 3.30
N SER A 136 13.46 -21.75 2.65
CA SER A 136 13.34 -23.06 2.00
C SER A 136 14.37 -23.24 0.88
N HIS A 137 14.62 -22.21 0.08
CA HIS A 137 15.63 -22.25 -0.98
C HIS A 137 17.05 -22.41 -0.41
N LEU A 138 17.41 -21.60 0.60
CA LEU A 138 18.70 -21.70 1.29
C LEU A 138 18.91 -23.11 1.90
N SER A 139 17.87 -23.67 2.52
CA SER A 139 17.90 -25.01 3.11
C SER A 139 18.11 -26.11 2.06
N LYS A 140 17.41 -26.03 0.92
CA LYS A 140 17.56 -26.98 -0.20
C LYS A 140 18.98 -26.99 -0.77
N ASP A 141 19.61 -25.82 -0.81
CA ASP A 141 20.98 -25.67 -1.32
C ASP A 141 22.05 -25.97 -0.25
N GLY A 142 21.66 -26.40 0.95
CA GLY A 142 22.59 -26.69 2.05
C GLY A 142 23.34 -25.46 2.55
N ILE A 143 22.76 -24.27 2.40
CA ILE A 143 23.37 -23.02 2.87
C ILE A 143 23.10 -22.87 4.36
N HIS A 144 24.17 -22.83 5.14
CA HIS A 144 24.12 -22.73 6.59
C HIS A 144 24.96 -21.55 7.10
N PRO A 145 24.63 -21.01 8.29
CA PRO A 145 25.46 -19.99 8.92
C PRO A 145 26.92 -20.46 9.06
N THR A 146 27.85 -19.56 8.78
CA THR A 146 29.28 -19.77 9.03
C THR A 146 29.79 -18.65 9.94
N PRO A 147 30.88 -18.87 10.71
CA PRO A 147 31.50 -17.80 11.49
C PRO A 147 31.89 -16.62 10.59
N GLN A 148 31.49 -15.42 10.99
CA GLN A 148 31.82 -14.17 10.31
C GLN A 148 32.35 -13.16 11.33
N ALA A 149 33.28 -12.31 10.91
CA ALA A 149 33.68 -11.16 11.71
C ALA A 149 32.49 -10.19 11.88
N PRO A 150 32.38 -9.48 13.02
CA PRO A 150 31.32 -8.51 13.21
C PRO A 150 31.44 -7.37 12.19
N LEU A 151 30.29 -6.89 11.71
CA LEU A 151 30.22 -5.71 10.86
C LEU A 151 30.40 -4.45 11.72
N VAL A 152 31.39 -3.61 11.36
CA VAL A 152 31.75 -2.37 12.06
C VAL A 152 31.58 -1.19 11.10
N ASP A 153 31.17 -0.03 11.61
CA ASP A 153 31.04 1.24 10.87
C ASP A 153 30.15 1.19 9.60
N VAL A 154 29.11 0.35 9.61
CA VAL A 154 28.16 0.26 8.48
C VAL A 154 27.18 1.44 8.52
N PRO A 155 27.03 2.19 7.40
CA PRO A 155 26.05 3.26 7.29
C PRO A 155 24.63 2.76 7.55
N ARG A 156 23.85 3.53 8.33
CA ARG A 156 22.45 3.21 8.63
C ARG A 156 21.53 3.97 7.68
N PRO A 157 20.62 3.31 6.94
CA PRO A 157 19.65 4.01 6.11
C PRO A 157 18.64 4.77 7.00
N PRO A 158 18.11 5.91 6.53
CA PRO A 158 17.06 6.64 7.23
C PRO A 158 15.74 5.86 7.20
N LEU A 159 14.83 6.22 8.10
CA LEU A 159 13.44 5.76 8.05
C LEU A 159 12.63 6.67 7.12
N ALA A 160 11.71 6.06 6.37
CA ALA A 160 10.77 6.82 5.54
C ALA A 160 9.75 7.55 6.41
N ILE A 161 9.36 8.76 5.98
CA ILE A 161 8.27 9.53 6.59
C ILE A 161 6.96 9.05 5.95
N PRO A 162 5.87 8.90 6.72
CA PRO A 162 4.57 8.60 6.13
C PRO A 162 4.12 9.71 5.18
N VAL A 163 3.62 9.33 4.01
CA VAL A 163 3.31 10.29 2.93
C VAL A 163 2.30 11.37 3.33
N TRP A 164 1.42 11.11 4.29
CA TRP A 164 0.48 12.10 4.78
C TRP A 164 1.14 13.22 5.60
N ASP A 165 2.25 12.95 6.28
CA ASP A 165 3.00 13.99 6.99
C ASP A 165 3.83 14.84 6.01
N GLU A 166 4.09 14.34 4.79
CA GLU A 166 4.74 15.10 3.72
C GLU A 166 3.75 15.95 2.91
N LEU A 167 2.60 15.36 2.54
CA LEU A 167 1.62 16.00 1.65
C LEU A 167 0.60 16.87 2.39
N LEU A 168 0.31 16.56 3.65
CA LEU A 168 -0.65 17.25 4.51
C LEU A 168 0.00 17.59 5.86
N PRO A 169 1.05 18.44 5.89
CA PRO A 169 1.72 18.82 7.14
C PRO A 169 0.79 19.52 8.12
#